data_AF-A0A4Q2XAL5-F1
#
_entry.id   AF-A0A4Q2XAL5-F1
#
_cell.length_a   1.000
_cell.length_b   1.000
_cell.length_c   1.000
_cell.angle_alpha   90.00
_cell.angle_beta   90.00
_cell.angle_gamma   90.00
#
_symmetry.space_group_name_H-M   'P 1'
#
loop_
_entity.id
_entity.type
_entity.pdbx_description
1 polymer ?
#
loop_
_entity_poly.entity_id
_entity_poly.type
_entity_poly.pdbx_seq_one_letter_code
_entity_poly.pdbx_strand_id
1 'polypeptide(L)'
;MMRFWQAAVVICSTMTLLGAQEEAKPFPWVAIKVEKSGFTAGLGMLDSEREEYATTLSTLAGNRVASAKASPASLTEARKMISLALQLSPRNKRTIVVNFQLAKGVLPDPVESNYSAQVFARLILTRGQLLTKQGGVENLKLARYFTQLAAEMDPKNEDAVYASEVQRLDQGAPDWAALTDVAGKKE
;
A
#
# COMPACT_ATOMS: atom_id res chain seq x y z
N MET A 1 -12.33 -46.27 -67.77
CA MET A 1 -12.85 -46.13 -66.39
C MET A 1 -11.68 -46.06 -65.44
N MET A 2 -11.78 -45.21 -64.40
CA MET A 2 -10.84 -44.99 -63.27
C MET A 2 -9.51 -44.30 -63.61
N ARG A 3 -8.96 -43.40 -62.80
CA ARG A 3 -9.47 -42.34 -61.91
C ARG A 3 -8.21 -41.56 -61.50
N PHE A 4 -8.31 -40.23 -61.52
CA PHE A 4 -7.45 -39.19 -60.94
C PHE A 4 -6.57 -39.60 -59.74
N TRP A 5 -5.44 -38.91 -59.56
CA TRP A 5 -5.23 -38.00 -58.40
C TRP A 5 -3.93 -37.18 -58.58
N GLN A 6 -4.08 -35.85 -58.64
CA GLN A 6 -2.99 -34.89 -58.51
C GLN A 6 -2.74 -34.64 -57.02
N ALA A 7 -1.48 -34.72 -56.58
CA ALA A 7 -1.10 -34.39 -55.21
C ALA A 7 -0.94 -32.86 -55.08
N ALA A 8 -1.81 -32.23 -54.31
CA ALA A 8 -1.66 -30.83 -53.89
C ALA A 8 -0.83 -30.77 -52.60
N VAL A 9 0.34 -30.15 -52.68
CA VAL A 9 1.17 -29.83 -51.52
C VAL A 9 0.60 -28.57 -50.87
N VAL A 10 -0.04 -28.72 -49.71
CA VAL A 10 -0.47 -27.60 -48.87
C VAL A 10 0.71 -27.20 -47.99
N ILE A 11 1.35 -26.08 -48.32
CA ILE A 11 2.33 -25.43 -47.45
C ILE A 11 1.54 -24.67 -46.38
N CYS A 12 1.43 -25.27 -45.18
CA CYS A 12 0.94 -24.58 -44.00
C CYS A 12 2.00 -23.59 -43.51
N SER A 13 1.82 -22.32 -43.85
CA SER A 13 2.54 -21.20 -43.25
C SER A 13 2.10 -21.03 -41.80
N THR A 14 2.83 -21.59 -40.85
CA THR A 14 2.68 -21.27 -39.42
C THR A 14 3.16 -19.84 -39.18
N MET A 15 2.22 -18.91 -39.18
CA MET A 15 2.43 -17.54 -38.72
C MET A 15 2.73 -17.60 -37.21
N THR A 16 4.01 -17.52 -36.85
CA THR A 16 4.44 -17.29 -35.47
C THR A 16 4.00 -15.90 -35.03
N LEU A 17 2.84 -15.81 -34.39
CA LEU A 17 2.47 -14.66 -33.57
C LEU A 17 3.30 -14.71 -32.28
N LEU A 18 4.55 -14.25 -32.36
CA LEU A 18 5.34 -13.81 -31.22
C LEU A 18 4.80 -12.44 -30.77
N GLY A 19 3.58 -12.43 -30.25
CA GLY A 19 3.19 -11.43 -29.28
C GLY A 19 3.83 -11.85 -27.96
N ALA A 20 4.82 -11.11 -27.47
CA ALA A 20 5.20 -11.18 -26.07
C ALA A 20 3.96 -10.75 -25.28
N GLN A 21 3.13 -11.72 -24.93
CA GLN A 21 1.97 -11.53 -24.09
C GLN A 21 2.55 -11.18 -22.72
N GLU A 22 2.57 -9.89 -22.40
CA GLU A 22 2.86 -9.42 -21.05
C GLU A 22 1.92 -10.23 -20.15
N GLU A 23 2.49 -11.14 -19.34
CA GLU A 23 1.69 -12.03 -18.51
C GLU A 23 0.70 -11.17 -17.73
N ALA A 24 -0.59 -11.44 -17.90
CA ALA A 24 -1.63 -10.68 -17.25
C ALA A 24 -1.36 -10.69 -15.75
N LYS A 25 -1.15 -9.51 -15.16
CA LYS A 25 -0.85 -9.42 -13.73
C LYS A 25 -1.96 -10.12 -12.95
N PRO A 26 -1.63 -10.99 -11.99
CA PRO A 26 -2.61 -11.78 -11.26
C PRO A 26 -3.55 -10.91 -10.41
N PHE A 27 -3.17 -9.66 -10.11
CA PHE A 27 -4.00 -8.72 -9.39
C PHE A 27 -3.69 -7.25 -9.77
N PRO A 28 -4.67 -6.34 -9.62
CA PRO A 28 -4.54 -4.95 -10.02
C PRO A 28 -3.80 -4.13 -8.95
N TRP A 29 -2.47 -4.13 -8.99
CA TRP A 29 -1.65 -3.21 -8.19
C TRP A 29 -0.89 -2.21 -9.06
N VAL A 30 -1.13 -0.92 -8.80
CA VAL A 30 -0.35 0.18 -9.36
C VAL A 30 0.67 0.63 -8.31
N ALA A 31 1.95 0.63 -8.69
CA ALA A 31 3.03 1.06 -7.82
C ALA A 31 2.75 2.47 -7.26
N ILE A 32 2.84 2.61 -5.94
CA ILE A 32 2.71 3.91 -5.28
C ILE A 32 4.01 4.68 -5.49
N LYS A 33 3.92 5.95 -5.91
CA LYS A 33 5.07 6.79 -6.21
C LYS A 33 5.14 7.96 -5.25
N VAL A 34 6.18 7.99 -4.41
CA VAL A 34 6.48 9.10 -3.50
C VAL A 34 7.95 9.46 -3.73
N GLU A 35 8.19 10.55 -4.47
CA GLU A 35 9.56 11.03 -4.73
C GLU A 35 10.08 11.84 -3.54
N LYS A 36 9.20 12.63 -2.93
CA LYS A 36 9.47 13.41 -1.74
C LYS A 36 8.31 13.22 -0.75
N SER A 37 8.66 13.01 0.51
CA SER A 37 7.66 12.97 1.59
C SER A 37 6.92 14.30 1.68
N GLY A 38 5.61 14.23 1.88
CA GLY A 38 4.77 15.37 2.29
C GLY A 38 4.94 15.75 3.77
N PHE A 39 5.75 15.02 4.52
CA PHE A 39 6.15 15.31 5.90
C PHE A 39 7.61 15.73 5.94
N THR A 40 7.88 16.90 6.49
CA THR A 40 9.22 17.48 6.57
C THR A 40 9.91 17.11 7.88
N ALA A 41 11.10 17.67 8.10
CA ALA A 41 11.79 17.59 9.38
C ALA A 41 11.00 18.25 10.54
N GLY A 42 9.98 19.07 10.22
CA GLY A 42 9.10 19.70 11.21
C GLY A 42 8.02 18.78 11.79
N LEU A 43 7.75 17.62 11.18
CA LEU A 43 6.88 16.62 11.77
C LEU A 43 7.48 16.14 13.11
N GLY A 44 6.65 16.08 14.16
CA GLY A 44 7.02 15.78 15.53
C GLY A 44 7.46 14.34 15.80
N MET A 45 8.00 13.64 14.81
CA MET A 45 8.55 12.30 14.89
C MET A 45 10.02 12.29 14.49
N LEU A 46 10.82 11.54 15.24
CA LEU A 46 12.23 11.31 14.93
C LEU A 46 12.36 10.48 13.65
N ASP A 47 13.45 10.66 12.89
CA ASP A 47 13.67 9.89 11.66
C ASP A 47 13.73 8.38 11.92
N SER A 48 14.34 7.95 13.03
CA SER A 48 14.36 6.54 13.45
C SER A 48 12.97 6.01 13.77
N GLU A 49 12.12 6.84 14.39
CA GLU A 49 10.74 6.48 14.70
C GLU A 49 9.92 6.34 13.42
N ARG A 50 10.11 7.24 12.45
CA ARG A 50 9.45 7.15 11.14
C ARG A 50 9.86 5.87 10.39
N GLU A 51 11.14 5.52 10.43
CA GLU A 51 11.68 4.31 9.81
C GLU A 51 11.08 3.03 10.41
N GLU A 52 10.92 2.98 11.74
CA GLU A 52 10.32 1.84 12.44
C GLU A 52 8.83 1.68 12.11
N TYR A 53 8.08 2.78 12.10
CA TYR A 53 6.66 2.76 11.73
C TYR A 53 6.49 2.35 10.26
N ALA A 54 7.31 2.88 9.35
CA ALA A 54 7.29 2.51 7.94
C ALA A 54 7.58 1.02 7.73
N THR A 55 8.58 0.48 8.44
CA THR A 55 8.91 -0.95 8.40
C THR A 55 7.72 -1.80 8.86
N THR A 56 7.12 -1.43 9.99
CA THR A 56 6.00 -2.20 10.58
C THR A 56 4.76 -2.16 9.69
N LEU A 57 4.38 -0.99 9.18
CA LEU A 57 3.28 -0.82 8.23
C LEU A 57 3.46 -1.72 7.00
N SER A 58 4.65 -1.71 6.40
CA SER A 58 4.94 -2.50 5.20
C SER A 58 5.00 -4.00 5.46
N THR A 59 5.47 -4.42 6.63
CA THR A 59 5.44 -5.83 7.05
C THR A 59 4.01 -6.31 7.23
N LEU A 60 3.17 -5.57 7.96
CA LEU A 60 1.76 -5.92 8.16
C LEU A 60 0.99 -5.93 6.84
N ALA A 61 1.22 -4.94 5.97
CA ALA A 61 0.62 -4.88 4.63
C ALA A 61 0.99 -6.11 3.78
N GLY A 62 2.28 -6.44 3.69
CA GLY A 62 2.75 -7.62 2.94
C GLY A 62 2.15 -8.91 3.46
N ASN A 63 2.17 -9.12 4.77
CA ASN A 63 1.60 -10.31 5.42
C ASN A 63 0.09 -10.42 5.18
N ARG A 64 -0.63 -9.30 5.22
CA ARG A 64 -2.07 -9.24 4.99
C ARG A 64 -2.41 -9.60 3.55
N VAL A 65 -1.68 -9.06 2.58
CA VAL A 65 -1.88 -9.38 1.15
C VAL A 65 -1.55 -10.85 0.87
N ALA A 66 -0.45 -11.36 1.41
CA ALA A 66 -0.05 -12.76 1.25
C ALA A 66 -1.10 -13.72 1.83
N SER A 67 -1.53 -13.50 3.08
CA SER A 67 -2.52 -14.36 3.75
C SER A 67 -3.90 -14.31 3.09
N ALA A 68 -4.30 -13.14 2.58
CA ALA A 68 -5.57 -12.95 1.87
C ALA A 68 -5.48 -13.21 0.35
N LYS A 69 -4.35 -13.72 -0.16
CA LYS A 69 -4.10 -14.02 -1.57
C LYS A 69 -4.46 -12.86 -2.52
N ALA A 70 -4.04 -11.65 -2.16
CA ALA A 70 -4.32 -10.42 -2.91
C ALA A 70 -5.82 -10.16 -3.18
N SER A 71 -6.69 -10.45 -2.21
CA SER A 71 -8.09 -10.03 -2.27
C SER A 71 -8.22 -8.51 -2.41
N PRO A 72 -9.29 -7.99 -3.04
CA PRO A 72 -9.49 -6.55 -3.22
C PRO A 72 -9.43 -5.74 -1.91
N ALA A 73 -9.98 -6.30 -0.82
CA ALA A 73 -9.92 -5.68 0.51
C ALA A 73 -8.47 -5.59 1.02
N SER A 74 -7.71 -6.68 0.93
CA SER A 74 -6.31 -6.69 1.38
C SER A 74 -5.42 -5.73 0.58
N LEU A 75 -5.67 -5.57 -0.72
CA LEU A 75 -4.95 -4.61 -1.56
C LEU A 75 -5.31 -3.16 -1.20
N THR A 76 -6.57 -2.91 -0.84
CA THR A 76 -7.01 -1.59 -0.39
C THR A 76 -6.36 -1.22 0.95
N GLU A 77 -6.37 -2.14 1.92
CA GLU A 77 -5.68 -1.98 3.21
C GLU A 77 -4.18 -1.77 3.02
N ALA A 78 -3.54 -2.60 2.18
CA ALA A 78 -2.12 -2.50 1.90
C ALA A 78 -1.74 -1.18 1.22
N ARG A 79 -2.59 -0.63 0.35
CA ARG A 79 -2.36 0.67 -0.28
C ARG A 79 -2.29 1.79 0.75
N LYS A 80 -3.17 1.79 1.76
CA LYS A 80 -3.14 2.76 2.86
C LYS A 80 -1.86 2.62 3.69
N MET A 81 -1.50 1.41 4.09
CA MET A 81 -0.31 1.16 4.90
C MET A 81 0.99 1.50 4.16
N ILE A 82 1.14 1.06 2.91
CA ILE A 82 2.35 1.29 2.11
C ILE A 82 2.47 2.77 1.72
N SER A 83 1.37 3.46 1.41
CA SER A 83 1.42 4.91 1.14
C SER A 83 1.91 5.69 2.37
N LEU A 84 1.36 5.42 3.56
CA LEU A 84 1.88 6.01 4.79
C LEU A 84 3.34 5.65 5.04
N ALA A 85 3.73 4.40 4.84
CA ALA A 85 5.12 3.97 5.04
C ALA A 85 6.09 4.74 4.12
N LEU A 86 5.73 4.94 2.85
CA LEU A 86 6.52 5.73 1.90
C LEU A 86 6.56 7.22 2.28
N GLN A 87 5.48 7.74 2.86
CA GLN A 87 5.46 9.13 3.33
C GLN A 87 6.30 9.31 4.60
N LEU A 88 6.31 8.34 5.51
CA LEU A 88 7.13 8.40 6.72
C LEU A 88 8.62 8.22 6.41
N SER A 89 8.96 7.23 5.58
CA SER A 89 10.31 6.98 5.12
C SER A 89 10.33 6.53 3.65
N PRO A 90 10.57 7.46 2.71
CA PRO A 90 10.55 7.16 1.27
C PRO A 90 11.60 6.14 0.83
N ARG A 91 12.67 5.97 1.62
CA ARG A 91 13.80 5.07 1.33
C ARG A 91 13.77 3.78 2.17
N ASN A 92 12.69 3.53 2.92
CA ASN A 92 12.57 2.32 3.69
C ASN A 92 12.64 1.07 2.80
N LYS A 93 13.60 0.19 3.09
CA LYS A 93 13.88 -1.00 2.28
C LYS A 93 12.67 -1.92 2.14
N ARG A 94 11.98 -2.22 3.25
CA ARG A 94 10.84 -3.15 3.25
C ARG A 94 9.69 -2.58 2.42
N THR A 95 9.37 -1.31 2.59
CA THR A 95 8.32 -0.60 1.84
C THR A 95 8.58 -0.64 0.33
N ILE A 96 9.80 -0.30 -0.10
CA ILE A 96 10.18 -0.32 -1.51
C ILE A 96 10.03 -1.72 -2.10
N VAL A 97 10.55 -2.74 -1.40
CA VAL A 97 10.50 -4.13 -1.88
C VAL A 97 9.06 -4.62 -2.00
N VAL A 98 8.23 -4.42 -0.98
CA VAL A 98 6.82 -4.86 -1.00
C VAL A 98 6.04 -4.14 -2.11
N ASN A 99 6.18 -2.82 -2.22
CA ASN A 99 5.49 -2.06 -3.28
C ASN A 99 5.93 -2.52 -4.69
N PHE A 100 7.21 -2.83 -4.88
CA PHE A 100 7.74 -3.36 -6.13
C PHE A 100 7.19 -4.75 -6.45
N GLN A 101 7.23 -5.68 -5.49
CA GLN A 101 6.71 -7.04 -5.67
C GLN A 101 5.24 -7.01 -6.08
N LEU A 102 4.41 -6.25 -5.36
CA LEU A 102 3.00 -6.09 -5.69
C LEU A 102 2.81 -5.50 -7.09
N ALA A 103 3.61 -4.50 -7.48
CA ALA A 103 3.55 -3.91 -8.82
C ALA A 103 3.94 -4.88 -9.94
N LYS A 104 4.71 -5.92 -9.62
CA LYS A 104 5.05 -7.03 -10.51
C LYS A 104 4.06 -8.20 -10.43
N GLY A 105 3.01 -8.10 -9.62
CA GLY A 105 2.06 -9.19 -9.43
C GLY A 105 2.59 -10.33 -8.56
N VAL A 106 3.67 -10.08 -7.81
CA VAL A 106 4.29 -11.07 -6.92
C VAL A 106 3.74 -10.89 -5.52
N LEU A 107 3.25 -11.97 -4.91
CA LEU A 107 2.87 -11.97 -3.50
C LEU A 107 4.14 -11.89 -2.65
N PRO A 108 4.24 -10.94 -1.70
CA PRO A 108 5.36 -10.90 -0.77
C PRO A 108 5.39 -12.14 0.12
N ASP A 109 6.59 -12.63 0.45
CA ASP A 109 6.73 -13.66 1.46
C ASP A 109 6.32 -13.12 2.84
N PRO A 110 5.58 -13.91 3.64
CA PRO A 110 5.29 -13.56 5.02
C PRO A 110 6.58 -13.40 5.82
N VAL A 111 6.67 -12.31 6.58
CA VAL A 111 7.80 -12.03 7.46
C VAL A 111 7.26 -11.85 8.87
N GLU A 112 7.99 -12.33 9.87
CA GLU A 112 7.65 -12.11 11.27
C GLU A 112 7.58 -10.60 11.57
N SER A 113 6.50 -10.18 12.23
CA SER A 113 6.30 -8.79 12.63
C SER A 113 6.61 -8.65 14.11
N ASN A 114 7.31 -7.58 14.48
CA ASN A 114 7.56 -7.23 15.89
C ASN A 114 6.24 -6.95 16.65
N TYR A 115 5.18 -6.65 15.92
CA TYR A 115 3.86 -6.32 16.48
C TYR A 115 2.76 -7.09 15.77
N SER A 116 1.76 -7.53 16.54
CA SER A 116 0.47 -7.90 15.96
C SER A 116 -0.25 -6.65 15.44
N ALA A 117 -1.22 -6.83 14.54
CA ALA A 117 -2.01 -5.71 14.02
C ALA A 117 -2.72 -4.93 15.12
N GLN A 118 -3.25 -5.60 16.14
CA GLN A 118 -3.95 -4.97 17.26
C GLN A 118 -3.00 -4.16 18.14
N VAL A 119 -1.80 -4.68 18.42
CA VAL A 119 -0.80 -3.93 19.20
C VAL A 119 -0.35 -2.72 18.42
N PHE A 120 -0.06 -2.87 17.14
CA PHE A 120 0.36 -1.74 16.30
C PHE A 120 -0.74 -0.68 16.15
N ALA A 121 -2.01 -1.09 16.02
CA ALA A 121 -3.15 -0.16 15.99
C ALA A 121 -3.19 0.76 17.22
N ARG A 122 -2.94 0.21 18.42
CA ARG A 122 -2.85 1.00 19.67
C ARG A 122 -1.65 1.95 19.67
N LEU A 123 -0.50 1.49 19.16
CA LEU A 123 0.71 2.33 19.05
C LEU A 123 0.46 3.53 18.13
N ILE A 124 -0.05 3.31 16.92
CA ILE A 124 -0.32 4.40 15.97
C ILE A 124 -1.44 5.33 16.48
N LEU A 125 -2.45 4.82 17.18
CA LEU A 125 -3.47 5.67 17.82
C LEU A 125 -2.84 6.60 18.86
N THR A 126 -2.06 6.03 19.78
CA THR A 126 -1.40 6.77 20.86
C THR A 126 -0.47 7.84 20.28
N ARG A 127 0.28 7.48 19.23
CA ARG A 127 1.16 8.40 18.53
C ARG A 127 0.40 9.51 17.80
N GLY A 128 -0.72 9.19 17.17
CA GLY A 128 -1.63 10.16 16.56
C GLY A 128 -2.16 11.17 17.58
N GLN A 129 -2.58 10.70 18.76
CA GLN A 129 -3.01 11.58 19.85
C GLN A 129 -1.88 12.51 20.33
N LEU A 130 -0.65 12.01 20.42
CA LEU A 130 0.50 12.84 20.77
C LEU A 130 0.80 13.89 19.70
N LEU A 131 0.73 13.54 18.42
CA LEU A 131 0.88 14.47 17.30
C LEU A 131 -0.20 15.56 17.35
N THR A 132 -1.45 15.22 17.67
CA THR A 132 -2.50 16.22 17.87
C THR A 132 -2.17 17.20 18.98
N LYS A 133 -1.64 16.72 20.12
CA LYS A 133 -1.20 17.57 21.24
C LYS A 133 -0.02 18.47 20.88
N GLN A 134 0.91 17.97 20.06
CA GLN A 134 2.05 18.75 19.56
C GLN A 134 1.61 19.85 18.59
N GLY A 135 0.45 19.70 17.95
CA GLY A 135 -0.11 20.69 17.03
C GLY A 135 0.74 20.88 15.77
N GLY A 136 0.35 21.83 14.92
CA GLY A 136 1.00 22.05 13.63
C GLY A 136 0.40 21.22 12.50
N VAL A 137 0.47 21.76 11.27
CA VAL A 137 -0.28 21.24 10.11
C VAL A 137 0.08 19.80 9.78
N GLU A 138 1.38 19.47 9.75
CA GLU A 138 1.86 18.13 9.41
C GLU A 138 1.49 17.10 10.48
N ASN A 139 1.61 17.46 11.77
CA ASN A 139 1.27 16.57 12.88
C ASN A 139 -0.23 16.27 12.90
N LEU A 140 -1.07 17.29 12.77
CA LEU A 140 -2.52 17.13 12.69
C LEU A 140 -2.93 16.29 11.48
N LYS A 141 -2.27 16.50 10.33
CA LYS A 141 -2.51 15.70 9.13
C LYS A 141 -2.16 14.23 9.37
N LEU A 142 -0.97 13.92 9.87
CA LEU A 142 -0.56 12.53 10.13
C LEU A 142 -1.44 11.88 11.22
N ALA A 143 -1.78 12.62 12.27
CA ALA A 143 -2.64 12.13 13.34
C ALA A 143 -3.98 11.60 12.81
N ARG A 144 -4.61 12.30 11.85
CA ARG A 144 -5.86 11.84 11.23
C ARG A 144 -5.71 10.51 10.51
N TYR A 145 -4.64 10.34 9.72
CA TYR A 145 -4.38 9.07 9.04
C TYR A 145 -4.10 7.94 10.04
N PHE A 146 -3.33 8.22 11.11
CA PHE A 146 -3.05 7.23 12.14
C PHE A 146 -4.30 6.82 12.92
N THR A 147 -5.15 7.78 13.31
CA THR A 147 -6.40 7.49 14.02
C THR A 147 -7.33 6.64 13.17
N GLN A 148 -7.55 7.00 11.91
CA GLN A 148 -8.42 6.21 11.04
C GLN A 148 -7.85 4.81 10.77
N LEU A 149 -6.55 4.71 10.47
CA LEU A 149 -5.92 3.42 10.24
C LEU A 149 -5.98 2.53 11.49
N ALA A 150 -5.83 3.10 12.69
CA ALA A 150 -5.98 2.35 13.94
C ALA A 150 -7.36 1.71 14.06
N ALA A 151 -8.42 2.48 13.77
CA ALA A 151 -9.80 2.01 13.81
C ALA A 151 -10.07 0.90 12.77
N GLU A 152 -9.49 1.02 11.57
CA GLU A 152 -9.60 0.00 10.52
C GLU A 152 -8.83 -1.29 10.86
N MET A 153 -7.66 -1.16 11.47
CA MET A 153 -6.80 -2.29 11.85
C MET A 153 -7.35 -3.06 13.05
N ASP A 154 -7.97 -2.38 14.02
CA ASP A 154 -8.57 -2.99 15.20
C ASP A 154 -9.97 -2.39 15.46
N PRO A 155 -11.00 -2.83 14.73
CA PRO A 155 -12.37 -2.32 14.90
C PRO A 155 -13.00 -2.69 16.25
N LYS A 156 -12.33 -3.52 17.07
CA LYS A 156 -12.74 -3.83 18.44
C LYS A 156 -12.18 -2.84 19.47
N ASN A 157 -11.26 -1.97 19.04
CA ASN A 157 -10.72 -0.92 19.89
C ASN A 157 -11.68 0.28 19.88
N GLU A 158 -12.54 0.35 20.89
CA GLU A 158 -13.55 1.40 21.04
C GLU A 158 -12.94 2.81 21.00
N ASP A 159 -11.77 3.02 21.60
CA ASP A 159 -11.10 4.32 21.61
C ASP A 159 -10.65 4.74 20.21
N ALA A 160 -10.12 3.80 19.42
CA ALA A 160 -9.71 4.06 18.05
C ALA A 160 -10.91 4.41 17.16
N VAL A 161 -11.97 3.61 17.27
CA VAL A 161 -13.21 3.78 16.51
C VAL A 161 -13.87 5.11 16.87
N TYR A 162 -14.02 5.40 18.17
CA TYR A 162 -14.60 6.65 18.65
C TYR A 162 -13.81 7.85 18.14
N ALA A 163 -12.49 7.86 18.32
CA ALA A 163 -11.64 8.96 17.86
C ALA A 163 -11.71 9.16 16.34
N SER A 164 -11.74 8.08 15.56
CA SER A 164 -11.87 8.13 14.10
C SER A 164 -13.23 8.69 13.67
N GLU A 165 -14.32 8.24 14.30
CA GLU A 165 -15.67 8.68 13.95
C GLU A 165 -15.92 10.14 14.33
N VAL A 166 -15.42 10.60 15.49
CA VAL A 166 -15.47 12.02 15.86
C VAL A 166 -14.73 12.88 14.84
N GLN A 167 -13.50 12.50 14.47
CA GLN A 167 -12.76 13.22 13.43
C GLN A 167 -13.48 13.23 12.07
N ARG A 168 -14.15 12.13 11.71
CA ARG A 168 -14.92 12.04 10.47
C ARG A 168 -16.13 12.97 10.48
N LEU A 169 -16.84 13.08 11.61
CA LEU A 169 -17.98 13.98 11.76
C LEU A 169 -17.55 15.45 11.69
N ASP A 170 -16.43 15.80 12.34
CA ASP A 170 -15.98 17.18 12.43
C ASP A 170 -15.27 17.67 11.16
N GLN A 171 -14.51 16.79 10.49
CA GLN A 171 -13.55 17.18 9.45
C GLN A 171 -13.63 16.33 8.18
N GLY A 172 -14.57 15.38 8.11
CA GLY A 172 -14.65 14.39 7.03
C GLY A 172 -13.61 13.27 7.14
N ALA A 173 -13.69 12.29 6.24
CA ALA A 173 -12.67 11.26 6.13
C ALA A 173 -11.35 11.85 5.57
N PRO A 174 -10.17 11.41 6.03
CA PRO A 174 -8.92 11.86 5.45
C PRO A 174 -8.78 11.34 4.01
N ASP A 175 -8.26 12.19 3.13
CA ASP A 175 -8.03 11.85 1.74
C ASP A 175 -6.77 10.98 1.60
N TRP A 176 -6.96 9.66 1.42
CA TRP A 176 -5.87 8.72 1.21
C TRP A 176 -5.20 8.85 -0.15
N ALA A 177 -5.89 9.36 -1.17
CA ALA A 177 -5.31 9.54 -2.50
C ALA A 177 -4.20 10.61 -2.48
N ALA A 178 -4.33 11.60 -1.60
CA ALA A 178 -3.30 12.61 -1.37
C ALA A 178 -1.94 12.05 -0.88
N LEU A 179 -1.90 10.80 -0.39
CA LEU A 179 -0.65 10.14 0.00
C LEU A 179 -0.01 9.31 -1.14
N THR A 180 -0.77 8.95 -2.17
CA THR A 180 -0.31 8.05 -3.24
C THR A 180 0.21 8.76 -4.49
N ASP A 181 -0.24 10.00 -4.72
CA ASP A 181 0.01 10.77 -5.95
C ASP A 181 0.90 12.01 -5.73
N VAL A 182 1.92 11.91 -4.87
CA VAL A 182 2.90 13.01 -4.66
C VAL A 182 3.98 13.03 -5.76
N ALA A 183 3.70 12.44 -6.93
CA ALA A 183 4.53 12.65 -8.11
C ALA A 183 4.44 14.13 -8.51
N GLY A 184 5.60 14.79 -8.59
CA GLY A 184 5.74 16.24 -8.63
C GLY A 184 4.62 16.97 -9.40
N LYS A 185 3.91 17.85 -8.69
CA LYS A 185 3.31 19.02 -9.34
C LYS A 185 4.47 19.71 -10.07
N LYS A 186 4.51 19.57 -11.39
CA LYS A 186 5.29 20.46 -12.25
C LYS A 186 4.69 21.85 -12.05
N GLU A 187 5.42 22.71 -11.34
CA GLU A 187 5.36 24.16 -11.60
C GLU A 187 5.90 24.44 -13.01
#